data_AF-A0A522B2N1-F1
#
_entry.id   AF-A0A522B2N1-F1
#
_cell.length_a   1.000
_cell.length_b   1.000
_cell.length_c   1.000
_cell.angle_alpha   90.00
_cell.angle_beta   90.00
_cell.angle_gamma   90.00
#
_symmetry.space_group_name_H-M   'P 1'
#
loop_
_entity.id
_entity.type
_entity.pdbx_description
1 polymer ?
#
loop_
_entity_poly.entity_id
_entity_poly.type
_entity_poly.pdbx_seq_one_letter_code
_entity_poly.pdbx_strand_id
1 'polypeptide(L)'
;MKTIPVSKRSRGINVLLKRARRENVILRSADGKEFLLAGLDDFDREIELARGNKALMRLLDARARQSQALSLGTVKAQLGDAGFWRLIERRRKQPTVTMAEMRKRVGAGRAQSAKGR
;
A
#
# COMPACT_ATOMS: atom_id res chain seq x y z
N MET A 1 -16.04 11.81 -5.85
CA MET A 1 -15.73 11.84 -7.30
C MET A 1 -16.92 11.30 -8.09
N LYS A 2 -17.16 11.74 -9.33
CA LYS A 2 -18.21 11.16 -10.20
C LYS A 2 -17.55 10.21 -11.20
N THR A 3 -18.04 8.98 -11.31
CA THR A 3 -17.57 8.00 -12.30
C THR A 3 -18.42 8.10 -13.56
N ILE A 4 -17.77 8.33 -14.70
CA ILE A 4 -18.44 8.36 -16.01
C ILE A 4 -18.04 7.09 -16.76
N PRO A 5 -18.99 6.22 -17.14
CA PRO A 5 -18.67 5.03 -17.92
C PRO A 5 -18.24 5.42 -19.34
N VAL A 6 -17.08 4.93 -19.77
CA VAL A 6 -16.57 5.14 -21.13
C VAL A 6 -17.00 3.98 -22.03
N SER A 7 -17.70 4.30 -23.11
CA SER A 7 -18.11 3.30 -24.12
C SER A 7 -16.89 2.71 -24.85
N LYS A 8 -16.94 1.39 -25.12
CA LYS A 8 -15.94 0.69 -25.95
C LYS A 8 -15.80 1.30 -27.36
N ARG A 9 -16.83 1.99 -27.86
CA ARG A 9 -16.83 2.64 -29.19
C ARG A 9 -16.06 3.97 -29.21
N SER A 10 -15.76 4.56 -28.04
CA SER A 10 -15.03 5.83 -27.97
C SER A 10 -13.53 5.62 -28.20
N ARG A 11 -13.13 5.53 -29.48
CA ARG A 11 -11.74 5.21 -29.86
C ARG A 11 -10.74 6.17 -29.23
N GLY A 12 -10.97 7.48 -29.32
CA GLY A 12 -10.05 8.49 -28.80
C GLY A 12 -9.78 8.35 -27.31
N ILE A 13 -10.84 8.26 -26.50
CA ILE A 13 -10.71 8.11 -25.04
C ILE A 13 -10.04 6.77 -24.71
N ASN A 14 -10.42 5.68 -25.38
CA ASN A 14 -9.84 4.37 -25.11
C ASN A 14 -8.34 4.28 -25.45
N VAL A 15 -7.85 5.02 -26.45
CA VAL A 15 -6.40 5.14 -26.71
C VAL A 15 -5.69 5.82 -25.56
N LEU A 16 -6.23 6.92 -25.05
CA LEU A 16 -5.65 7.65 -23.91
C LEU A 16 -5.65 6.78 -22.64
N LEU A 17 -6.76 6.10 -22.35
CA LEU A 17 -6.85 5.15 -21.23
C LEU A 17 -5.82 4.03 -21.35
N LYS A 18 -5.57 3.51 -22.56
CA LYS A 18 -4.54 2.47 -22.77
C LYS A 18 -3.13 2.97 -22.47
N ARG A 19 -2.83 4.25 -22.76
CA ARG A 19 -1.56 4.88 -22.39
C ARG A 19 -1.46 5.10 -20.89
N ALA A 20 -2.52 5.62 -20.28
CA ALA A 20 -2.63 5.87 -18.84
C ALA A 20 -2.43 4.62 -17.96
N ARG A 21 -2.67 3.43 -18.50
CA ARG A 21 -2.40 2.14 -17.83
C ARG A 21 -0.91 1.80 -17.71
N ARG A 22 -0.05 2.45 -18.48
CA ARG A 22 1.41 2.19 -18.51
C ARG A 22 2.18 3.30 -17.82
N GLU A 23 1.70 4.53 -17.95
CA GLU A 23 2.31 5.73 -17.43
C GLU A 23 1.27 6.84 -17.24
N ASN A 24 1.56 7.81 -16.38
CA ASN A 24 0.71 8.98 -16.20
C ASN A 24 0.74 9.88 -17.45
N VAL A 25 -0.43 10.32 -17.91
CA VAL A 25 -0.55 11.17 -19.11
C VAL A 25 -1.07 12.55 -18.72
N ILE A 26 -0.36 13.60 -19.12
CA ILE A 26 -0.85 14.99 -19.04
C ILE A 26 -1.53 15.34 -20.38
N LEU A 27 -2.80 15.72 -20.32
CA LEU A 27 -3.58 16.21 -21.45
C LEU A 27 -3.63 17.73 -21.37
N ARG A 28 -3.08 18.42 -22.36
CA ARG A 28 -3.19 19.88 -22.48
C ARG A 28 -4.28 20.23 -23.48
N SER A 29 -5.27 21.02 -23.07
CA SER A 29 -6.33 21.51 -23.95
C SER A 29 -5.85 22.69 -24.79
N ALA A 30 -6.62 23.04 -25.82
CA ALA A 30 -6.29 24.14 -26.72
C ALA A 30 -6.24 25.51 -26.02
N ASP A 31 -6.97 25.67 -24.91
CA ASP A 31 -6.94 26.85 -24.04
C ASP A 31 -5.78 26.82 -23.01
N GLY A 32 -4.88 25.84 -23.11
CA GLY A 32 -3.67 25.74 -22.29
C GLY A 32 -3.87 25.08 -20.92
N LYS A 33 -5.09 24.68 -20.55
CA LYS A 33 -5.32 23.96 -19.28
C LYS A 33 -4.77 22.55 -19.35
N GLU A 34 -4.29 22.05 -18.21
CA GLU A 34 -3.71 20.73 -18.09
C GLU A 34 -4.58 19.81 -17.23
N PHE A 35 -4.70 18.56 -17.66
CA PHE A 35 -5.44 17.51 -16.98
C PHE A 35 -4.56 16.27 -16.83
N LEU A 36 -4.61 15.63 -15.66
CA LEU A 36 -3.91 14.37 -15.44
C LEU A 36 -4.87 13.19 -15.69
N LEU A 37 -4.45 12.28 -16.56
CA LEU A 37 -5.06 10.97 -16.72
C LEU A 37 -4.11 9.91 -16.18
N ALA A 38 -4.45 9.37 -15.01
CA ALA A 38 -3.74 8.27 -14.37
C ALA A 38 -4.72 7.11 -14.18
N GLY A 39 -4.21 5.88 -14.29
CA GLY A 39 -4.97 4.73 -13.82
C GLY A 39 -5.14 4.83 -12.31
N LEU A 40 -6.37 4.70 -11.82
CA LEU A 40 -6.60 4.49 -10.40
C LEU A 40 -6.22 3.04 -10.08
N ASP A 41 -5.27 2.84 -9.17
CA ASP A 41 -5.04 1.52 -8.61
C ASP A 41 -6.00 1.24 -7.43
N ASP A 42 -5.97 0.01 -6.91
CA ASP A 42 -6.83 -0.37 -5.78
C ASP A 42 -6.51 0.45 -4.51
N PHE A 43 -5.28 0.94 -4.37
CA PHE A 43 -4.82 1.74 -3.23
C PHE A 43 -5.31 3.19 -3.33
N ASP A 44 -5.28 3.81 -4.51
CA ASP A 44 -5.86 5.13 -4.78
C ASP A 44 -7.35 5.13 -4.44
N ARG A 45 -8.04 4.05 -4.80
CA ARG A 45 -9.46 3.88 -4.47
C ARG A 45 -9.68 3.71 -2.97
N GLU A 46 -8.80 3.01 -2.27
CA GLU A 46 -8.84 2.85 -0.82
C GLU A 46 -8.56 4.19 -0.10
N ILE A 47 -7.62 5.00 -0.58
CA ILE A 47 -7.36 6.37 -0.08
C ILE A 47 -8.61 7.24 -0.22
N GLU A 48 -9.28 7.21 -1.37
CA GLU A 48 -10.48 8.00 -1.59
C GLU A 48 -11.64 7.57 -0.67
N LEU A 49 -11.79 6.27 -0.42
CA LEU A 49 -12.75 5.76 0.56
C LEU A 49 -12.37 6.19 1.99
N ALA A 50 -11.09 6.11 2.35
CA ALA A 50 -10.57 6.52 3.65
C ALA A 50 -10.80 8.02 3.90
N ARG A 51 -10.65 8.87 2.87
CA ARG A 51 -10.90 10.32 2.94
C ARG A 51 -12.37 10.64 3.26
N GLY A 52 -13.30 9.77 2.87
CA GLY A 52 -14.72 9.87 3.25
C GLY A 52 -15.00 9.61 4.73
N ASN A 53 -14.09 8.92 5.44
CA ASN A 53 -14.24 8.63 6.86
C ASN A 53 -13.85 9.84 7.72
N LYS A 54 -14.85 10.66 8.09
CA LYS A 54 -14.65 11.88 8.89
C LYS A 54 -13.96 11.64 10.23
N ALA A 55 -14.22 10.51 10.88
CA ALA A 55 -13.60 10.19 12.18
C ALA A 55 -12.09 9.92 12.02
N LEU A 56 -11.73 9.11 11.01
CA LEU A 56 -10.34 8.86 10.64
C LEU A 56 -9.62 10.15 10.27
N MET A 57 -10.21 10.98 9.40
CA MET A 57 -9.57 12.22 8.96
C MET A 57 -9.34 13.21 10.11
N ARG A 58 -10.28 13.34 11.06
CA ARG A 58 -10.09 14.15 12.27
C ARG A 58 -8.95 13.64 13.15
N LEU A 59 -8.83 12.31 13.29
CA LEU A 59 -7.74 11.70 14.04
C LEU A 59 -6.39 11.99 13.36
N LEU A 60 -6.32 11.85 12.03
CA LEU A 60 -5.11 12.12 11.27
C LEU A 60 -4.72 13.60 11.33
N ASP A 61 -5.67 14.52 11.24
CA ASP A 61 -5.43 15.96 11.39
C ASP A 61 -4.87 16.30 12.77
N ALA A 62 -5.44 15.70 13.83
CA ALA A 62 -4.95 15.88 15.19
C ALA A 62 -3.51 15.35 15.35
N ARG A 63 -3.21 14.19 14.74
CA ARG A 63 -1.86 13.60 14.78
C ARG A 63 -0.84 14.37 13.95
N ALA A 64 -1.21 14.88 12.77
CA ALA A 64 -0.33 15.66 11.93
C ALA A 64 0.11 16.98 12.60
N ARG A 65 -0.75 17.55 13.46
CA ARG A 65 -0.46 18.74 14.26
C ARG A 65 0.28 18.45 15.56
N GLN A 66 0.40 17.17 15.93
CA GLN A 66 1.10 16.78 17.14
C GLN A 66 2.61 16.88 16.92
N SER A 67 3.23 17.96 17.42
CA SER A 67 4.68 18.20 17.35
C SER A 67 5.50 17.32 18.31
N GLN A 68 4.83 16.67 19.25
CA GLN A 68 5.45 15.81 20.25
C GLN A 68 5.83 14.44 19.64
N ALA A 69 7.07 14.35 19.15
CA ALA A 69 7.71 13.08 18.87
C ALA A 69 8.36 12.56 20.16
N LEU A 70 8.00 11.36 20.60
CA LEU A 70 8.74 10.68 21.66
C LEU A 70 10.03 10.10 21.06
N SER A 71 11.15 10.29 21.74
CA SER A 71 12.40 9.63 21.34
C SER A 71 12.24 8.12 21.44
N LEU A 72 12.89 7.37 20.55
CA LEU A 72 12.88 5.90 20.62
C LEU A 72 13.39 5.38 21.97
N GLY A 73 14.32 6.09 22.62
CA GLY A 73 14.79 5.76 23.97
C GLY A 73 13.70 5.90 25.02
N THR A 74 12.94 7.00 24.97
CA THR A 74 11.79 7.26 25.85
C THR A 74 10.71 6.20 25.65
N VAL A 75 10.40 5.85 24.39
CA VAL A 75 9.41 4.80 24.07
C VAL A 75 9.88 3.43 24.56
N LYS A 76 11.17 3.10 24.39
CA LYS A 76 11.76 1.84 24.88
C LYS A 76 11.70 1.71 26.41
N ALA A 77 11.94 2.80 27.12
CA ALA A 77 11.88 2.83 28.58
C ALA A 77 10.44 2.75 29.12
N GLN A 78 9.48 3.41 28.44
CA GLN A 78 8.07 3.43 28.86
C GLN A 78 7.31 2.15 28.51
N LEU A 79 7.58 1.54 27.35
CA LEU A 79 6.96 0.29 26.91
C LEU A 79 7.78 -0.93 27.35
N GLY A 80 8.42 -0.83 28.51
CA GLY A 80 9.52 -1.68 28.99
C GLY A 80 9.22 -3.17 29.12
N ASP A 81 9.05 -3.87 28.00
CA ASP A 81 9.30 -5.29 27.89
C ASP A 81 10.60 -5.51 27.11
N ALA A 82 11.65 -5.85 27.86
CA ALA A 82 12.94 -6.25 27.30
C ALA A 82 12.83 -7.49 26.38
N GLY A 83 11.74 -8.24 26.46
CA GLY A 83 11.39 -9.33 25.54
C GLY A 83 10.94 -8.83 24.17
N PHE A 84 9.97 -7.91 24.12
CA PHE A 84 9.47 -7.28 22.91
C PHE A 84 10.58 -6.63 22.06
N TRP A 85 11.45 -5.82 22.67
CA TRP A 85 12.52 -5.15 21.92
C TRP A 85 13.57 -6.13 21.38
N ARG A 86 13.86 -7.20 22.12
CA ARG A 86 14.76 -8.28 21.70
C ARG A 86 14.17 -9.15 20.59
N LEU A 87 12.83 -9.20 20.48
CA LEU A 87 12.11 -9.85 19.38
C LEU A 87 12.13 -8.97 18.12
N ILE A 88 11.86 -7.67 18.23
CA ILE A 88 11.91 -6.71 17.12
C ILE A 88 13.33 -6.62 16.53
N GLU A 89 14.35 -6.57 17.38
CA GLU A 89 15.75 -6.47 16.92
C GLU A 89 16.23 -7.76 16.26
N ARG A 90 15.76 -8.92 16.71
CA ARG A 90 15.95 -10.20 16.02
C ARG A 90 15.25 -10.23 14.66
N ARG A 91 14.01 -9.74 14.57
CA ARG A 91 13.25 -9.63 13.31
C ARG A 91 13.87 -8.66 12.31
N ARG A 92 14.52 -7.59 12.78
CA ARG A 92 15.24 -6.65 11.90
C ARG A 92 16.52 -7.26 11.32
N LYS A 93 17.22 -8.09 12.10
CA LYS A 93 18.48 -8.75 11.69
C LYS A 93 18.26 -10.04 10.89
N GLN A 94 17.08 -10.65 10.98
CA GLN A 94 16.68 -11.78 10.15
C GLN A 94 15.74 -11.26 9.05
N PRO A 95 16.21 -11.06 7.80
CA PRO A 95 15.30 -10.79 6.71
C PRO A 95 14.26 -11.90 6.68
N THR A 96 13.00 -11.51 6.53
CA THR A 96 11.87 -12.39 6.31
C THR A 96 12.29 -13.51 5.37
N VAL A 97 12.07 -14.76 5.82
CA VAL A 97 12.30 -16.00 5.07
C VAL A 97 12.11 -15.73 3.59
N THR A 98 13.15 -15.88 2.79
CA THR A 98 13.05 -15.62 1.36
C THR A 98 11.96 -16.52 0.76
N MET A 99 11.27 -16.08 -0.29
CA MET A 99 10.24 -16.92 -0.94
C MET A 99 10.79 -18.30 -1.36
N ALA A 100 12.11 -18.39 -1.60
CA ALA A 100 12.82 -19.65 -1.84
C ALA A 100 12.84 -20.57 -0.60
N GLU A 101 13.17 -20.03 0.58
CA GLU A 101 13.14 -20.79 1.84
C GLU A 101 11.71 -21.15 2.27
N MET A 102 10.72 -20.28 1.99
CA MET A 102 9.31 -20.57 2.23
C MET A 102 8.82 -21.75 1.37
N ARG A 103 9.18 -21.76 0.08
CA ARG A 103 8.90 -22.89 -0.83
C ARG A 103 9.55 -24.20 -0.36
N LYS A 104 10.77 -24.13 0.18
CA LYS A 104 11.48 -25.31 0.73
C LYS A 104 10.76 -25.88 1.96
N ARG A 105 10.24 -25.02 2.85
CA ARG A 105 9.49 -25.44 4.06
C ARG A 105 8.12 -26.04 3.71
N VAL A 106 7.41 -25.47 2.73
CA VAL A 106 6.10 -25.99 2.28
C VAL A 106 6.27 -27.27 1.45
N GLY A 107 7.36 -27.39 0.67
CA GLY A 107 7.70 -28.60 -0.08
C GLY A 107 8.11 -29.79 0.79
N ALA A 108 8.82 -29.55 1.90
CA ALA A 108 9.23 -30.60 2.84
C ALA A 108 8.05 -31.26 3.56
N GLY A 109 6.96 -30.52 3.81
CA GLY A 109 5.75 -31.03 4.44
C GLY A 109 4.96 -32.04 3.59
N ARG A 110 5.09 -32.01 2.25
CA ARG A 110 4.43 -32.99 1.37
C ARG A 110 5.15 -34.33 1.29
N ALA A 111 6.45 -34.39 1.59
CA ALA A 111 7.22 -35.63 1.51
C ALA A 111 7.01 -36.54 2.74
N GLN A 112 6.60 -36.01 3.90
CA GLN A 112 6.36 -36.82 5.10
C GLN A 112 4.95 -37.45 5.18
N SER A 113 3.95 -36.94 4.45
CA SER A 113 2.60 -37.51 4.45
C SER A 113 2.41 -38.71 3.50
N ALA A 114 3.44 -39.10 2.73
CA ALA A 114 3.37 -40.21 1.78
C ALA A 114 4.04 -41.51 2.27
N LYS A 115 4.55 -41.55 3.51
CA LYS A 115 5.22 -42.72 4.11
C LYS A 115 4.52 -43.31 5.33
N GLY A 116 3.26 -42.95 5.56
CA GLY A 116 2.40 -43.55 6.59
C GLY A 116 1.09 -44.05 5.98
N ARG A 117 1.16 -45.18 5.28
CA ARG A 117 0.04 -46.08 5.04
C ARG A 117 0.51 -47.49 5.34
#